data_AF-A0A7S3W2A3-F1
#
_entry.id   AF-A0A7S3W2A3-F1
#
_cell.length_a   1.000
_cell.length_b   1.000
_cell.length_c   1.000
_cell.angle_alpha   90.00
_cell.angle_beta   90.00
_cell.angle_gamma   90.00
#
_symmetry.space_group_name_H-M   'P 1'
#
loop_
_entity.id
_entity.type
_entity.pdbx_description
1 polymer ?
#
loop_
_entity_poly.entity_id
_entity_poly.type
_entity_poly.pdbx_seq_one_letter_code
_entity_poly.pdbx_strand_id
1 'polypeptide(L)'
;AAGRRPSGATGGGKARQGAADDLEAELASAAVGARVLTGRMDDNEAKSIGAPFPMRSVNLKVDIPHRFLKAATDQIPAELTPKDRDTKESLLSRLKADSYLDWINGYYPKFKAGMKQNLTNFNTAPGSKQPKRRSESVVVKPEHTYSGSDGEGWGQKIWRLFNYTSCQRRPDDWRGAPMSWAWFVVGLFLWVACWPYLTPISRRMPPTHMQLLFYYAVLHAVMNAHRDNSSSADIDRFIQGEELGEEGHPSAGAVNSQRIGSNVMVLTLGTRPMTFTLRFPPKHNLTVNRKSYVVSPRCQMHAGFCTVSILDPVDDLTFTHGAEFEIVAVNDRKASWWRVAATWRWLQAAEDFYSDTRGLRLDKAKASKLEGYARSDEVFPRPSLEGQRQRRSRRAAGRG
;
A
#
# COMPACT_ATOMS: atom_id res chain seq x y z
N ALA A 1 33.67 -13.96 52.09
CA ALA A 1 32.29 -14.13 51.60
C ALA A 1 32.21 -13.60 50.17
N ALA A 2 32.37 -14.49 49.18
CA ALA A 2 32.35 -14.16 47.76
C ALA A 2 30.89 -14.23 47.25
N GLY A 3 30.36 -13.09 46.80
CA GLY A 3 29.03 -12.99 46.19
C GLY A 3 29.07 -13.41 44.72
N ARG A 4 28.40 -14.52 44.41
CA ARG A 4 28.12 -15.00 43.04
C ARG A 4 27.30 -13.97 42.27
N ARG A 5 27.77 -13.57 41.08
CA ARG A 5 26.90 -12.99 40.03
C ARG A 5 26.14 -14.13 39.33
N PRO A 6 24.85 -13.98 39.01
CA PRO A 6 24.14 -14.97 38.20
C PRO A 6 24.53 -14.81 36.73
N SER A 7 25.19 -15.83 36.18
CA SER A 7 25.36 -16.03 34.75
C SER A 7 24.05 -16.55 34.15
N GLY A 8 23.36 -15.73 33.38
CA GLY A 8 22.09 -16.10 32.76
C GLY A 8 21.78 -15.24 31.53
N ALA A 9 22.65 -15.27 30.52
CA ALA A 9 22.37 -14.66 29.21
C ALA A 9 23.32 -15.18 28.11
N THR A 10 23.37 -16.49 27.85
CA THR A 10 24.19 -17.04 26.74
C THR A 10 23.42 -17.92 25.75
N GLY A 11 22.13 -18.16 25.96
CA GLY A 11 21.31 -19.00 25.06
C GLY A 11 20.70 -18.30 23.83
N GLY A 12 20.53 -16.98 23.87
CA GLY A 12 19.76 -16.25 22.83
C GLY A 12 20.54 -15.86 21.57
N GLY A 13 21.88 -15.75 21.66
CA GLY A 13 22.72 -15.29 20.55
C GLY A 13 22.92 -16.35 19.46
N LYS A 14 23.23 -17.59 19.86
CA LYS A 14 23.48 -18.69 18.91
C LYS A 14 22.23 -19.10 18.12
N ALA A 15 21.06 -19.10 18.74
CA ALA A 15 19.80 -19.43 18.08
C ALA A 15 19.35 -18.36 17.05
N ARG A 16 19.64 -17.08 17.32
CA ARG A 16 19.36 -15.98 16.37
C ARG A 16 20.35 -15.94 15.21
N GLN A 17 21.61 -16.27 15.47
CA GLN A 17 22.63 -16.37 14.42
C GLN A 17 22.30 -17.51 13.44
N GLY A 18 21.99 -18.72 13.94
CA GLY A 18 21.62 -19.85 13.08
C GLY A 18 20.37 -19.59 12.23
N ALA A 19 19.36 -18.93 12.78
CA ALA A 19 18.16 -18.57 12.01
C ALA A 19 18.41 -17.50 10.92
N ALA A 20 19.41 -16.63 11.12
CA ALA A 20 19.81 -15.64 10.12
C ALA A 20 20.63 -16.31 9.00
N ASP A 21 21.57 -17.19 9.38
CA ASP A 21 22.40 -17.96 8.45
C ASP A 21 21.53 -18.89 7.56
N ASP A 22 20.49 -19.52 8.14
CA ASP A 22 19.50 -20.33 7.42
C ASP A 22 18.69 -19.48 6.42
N LEU A 23 18.28 -18.27 6.82
CA LEU A 23 17.55 -17.36 5.92
C LEU A 23 18.44 -16.85 4.80
N GLU A 24 19.71 -16.53 5.07
CA GLU A 24 20.67 -16.10 4.05
C GLU A 24 20.96 -17.22 3.07
N ALA A 25 21.19 -18.45 3.55
CA ALA A 25 21.35 -19.63 2.72
C ALA A 25 20.09 -19.90 1.87
N GLU A 26 18.90 -19.67 2.41
CA GLU A 26 17.65 -19.80 1.65
C GLU A 26 17.42 -18.66 0.65
N LEU A 27 17.80 -17.43 0.97
CA LEU A 27 17.77 -16.32 0.00
C LEU A 27 18.81 -16.52 -1.12
N ALA A 28 19.97 -17.08 -0.80
CA ALA A 28 21.05 -17.36 -1.75
C ALA A 28 20.78 -18.60 -2.61
N SER A 29 20.24 -19.68 -2.02
CA SER A 29 19.80 -20.89 -2.74
C SER A 29 18.50 -20.67 -3.49
N ALA A 30 17.67 -19.73 -3.02
CA ALA A 30 16.63 -19.13 -3.81
C ALA A 30 17.28 -18.19 -4.84
N ALA A 31 17.90 -18.80 -5.86
CA ALA A 31 17.60 -18.39 -7.22
C ALA A 31 16.09 -18.57 -7.41
N VAL A 32 15.31 -17.64 -6.82
CA VAL A 32 13.86 -17.71 -6.77
C VAL A 32 13.41 -17.86 -8.21
N GLY A 33 12.81 -18.99 -8.54
CA GLY A 33 12.26 -19.24 -9.86
C GLY A 33 11.30 -18.10 -10.20
N ALA A 34 11.74 -17.20 -11.06
CA ALA A 34 10.94 -16.10 -11.55
C ALA A 34 10.69 -16.33 -13.04
N ARG A 35 9.48 -16.75 -13.38
CA ARG A 35 9.07 -16.95 -14.76
C ARG A 35 8.34 -15.70 -15.24
N VAL A 36 8.83 -15.08 -16.30
CA VAL A 36 8.15 -13.95 -16.94
C VAL A 36 6.81 -14.43 -17.51
N LEU A 37 5.73 -13.79 -17.08
CA LEU A 37 4.38 -13.97 -17.62
C LEU A 37 4.07 -12.90 -18.65
N THR A 38 4.47 -11.66 -18.36
CA THR A 38 4.37 -10.51 -19.26
C THR A 38 5.69 -9.76 -19.22
N GLY A 39 6.39 -9.75 -20.35
CA GLY A 39 7.69 -9.07 -20.48
C GLY A 39 7.55 -7.59 -20.82
N ARG A 40 8.69 -6.90 -20.79
CA ARG A 40 8.83 -5.54 -21.31
C ARG A 40 8.41 -5.49 -22.77
N MET A 41 7.93 -4.33 -23.20
CA MET A 41 7.56 -4.05 -24.58
C MET A 41 8.59 -3.10 -25.17
N ASP A 42 9.20 -3.47 -26.29
CA ASP A 42 10.14 -2.58 -26.99
C ASP A 42 9.43 -1.50 -27.83
N ASP A 43 10.20 -0.61 -28.48
CA ASP A 43 9.65 0.48 -29.28
C ASP A 43 8.89 -0.01 -30.53
N ASN A 44 9.26 -1.15 -31.10
CA ASN A 44 8.61 -1.70 -32.28
C ASN A 44 7.26 -2.32 -31.91
N GLU A 45 7.22 -3.07 -30.81
CA GLU A 45 5.97 -3.56 -30.21
C GLU A 45 5.07 -2.40 -29.79
N ALA A 46 5.61 -1.34 -29.17
CA ALA A 46 4.84 -0.16 -28.80
C ALA A 46 4.17 0.48 -30.02
N LYS A 47 4.94 0.70 -31.09
CA LYS A 47 4.44 1.26 -32.35
C LYS A 47 3.35 0.40 -32.98
N SER A 48 3.48 -0.93 -32.94
CA SER A 48 2.51 -1.84 -33.58
C SER A 48 1.14 -1.81 -32.91
N ILE A 49 1.08 -1.50 -31.60
CA ILE A 49 -0.18 -1.34 -30.87
C ILE A 49 -0.63 0.13 -30.73
N GLY A 50 0.09 1.06 -31.38
CA GLY A 50 -0.19 2.49 -31.31
C GLY A 50 0.17 3.16 -29.97
N ALA A 51 0.96 2.50 -29.12
CA ALA A 51 1.45 3.09 -27.88
C ALA A 51 2.58 4.09 -28.18
N PRO A 52 2.57 5.28 -27.54
CA PRO A 52 3.60 6.29 -27.75
C PRO A 52 4.93 5.94 -27.07
N PHE A 53 4.92 5.04 -26.08
CA PHE A 53 6.09 4.67 -25.29
C PHE A 53 6.18 3.14 -25.13
N PRO A 54 7.40 2.58 -25.02
CA PRO A 54 7.62 1.21 -24.62
C PRO A 54 7.16 0.98 -23.16
N MET A 55 6.77 -0.24 -22.84
CA MET A 55 6.38 -0.65 -21.47
C MET A 55 7.57 -1.31 -20.78
N ARG A 56 7.99 -0.78 -19.63
CA ARG A 56 9.14 -1.29 -18.86
C ARG A 56 8.74 -2.19 -17.70
N SER A 57 7.48 -2.13 -17.30
CA SER A 57 6.87 -2.95 -16.27
C SER A 57 6.77 -4.40 -16.73
N VAL A 58 6.88 -5.32 -15.77
CA VAL A 58 6.81 -6.77 -16.03
C VAL A 58 5.91 -7.46 -15.03
N ASN A 59 5.41 -8.64 -15.41
CA ASN A 59 4.67 -9.53 -14.53
C ASN A 59 5.38 -10.88 -14.47
N LEU A 60 5.63 -11.36 -13.26
CA LEU A 60 6.38 -12.58 -12.99
C LEU A 60 5.51 -13.56 -12.21
N LYS A 61 5.70 -14.86 -12.43
CA LYS A 61 5.35 -15.90 -11.48
C LYS A 61 6.57 -16.13 -10.60
N VAL A 62 6.42 -16.04 -9.28
CA VAL A 62 7.53 -16.13 -8.33
C VAL A 62 7.27 -17.27 -7.36
N ASP A 63 8.27 -18.14 -7.18
CA ASP A 63 8.22 -19.28 -6.28
C ASP A 63 8.75 -18.93 -4.89
N ILE A 64 7.87 -18.41 -4.03
CA ILE A 64 8.19 -18.10 -2.64
C ILE A 64 8.04 -19.38 -1.81
N PRO A 65 9.02 -19.75 -0.95
CA PRO A 65 8.89 -20.94 -0.13
C PRO A 65 7.61 -20.92 0.71
N HIS A 66 6.82 -22.00 0.62
CA HIS A 66 5.46 -22.06 1.16
C HIS A 66 5.39 -21.67 2.64
N ARG A 67 6.38 -22.06 3.45
CA ARG A 67 6.42 -21.76 4.89
C ARG A 67 6.42 -20.25 5.20
N PHE A 68 7.14 -19.43 4.41
CA PHE A 68 7.18 -17.98 4.62
C PHE A 68 5.92 -17.31 4.12
N LEU A 69 5.44 -17.73 2.95
CA LEU A 69 4.18 -17.22 2.42
C LEU A 69 3.03 -17.54 3.38
N LYS A 70 2.97 -18.77 3.88
CA LYS A 70 1.98 -19.20 4.88
C LYS A 70 2.09 -18.38 6.17
N ALA A 71 3.30 -18.23 6.71
CA ALA A 71 3.53 -17.42 7.92
C ALA A 71 3.09 -15.96 7.76
N ALA A 72 3.22 -15.38 6.57
CA ALA A 72 2.73 -14.03 6.27
C ALA A 72 1.21 -14.00 6.13
N THR A 73 0.61 -14.95 5.40
CA THR A 73 -0.85 -15.01 5.20
C THR A 73 -1.63 -15.39 6.45
N ASP A 74 -1.05 -16.20 7.35
CA ASP A 74 -1.67 -16.59 8.63
C ASP A 74 -1.89 -15.38 9.57
N GLN A 75 -1.20 -14.26 9.32
CA GLN A 75 -1.39 -13.01 10.08
C GLN A 75 -2.60 -12.20 9.61
N ILE A 76 -3.16 -12.53 8.44
CA ILE A 76 -4.40 -11.91 7.97
C ILE A 76 -5.55 -12.49 8.80
N PRO A 77 -6.33 -11.67 9.52
CA PRO A 77 -7.47 -12.17 10.28
C PRO A 77 -8.47 -12.92 9.39
N ALA A 78 -9.01 -14.03 9.91
CA ALA A 78 -10.01 -14.82 9.21
C ALA A 78 -11.28 -14.00 8.90
N GLU A 79 -11.54 -12.94 9.67
CA GLU A 79 -12.62 -11.98 9.49
C GLU A 79 -12.53 -11.24 8.15
N LEU A 80 -11.32 -11.06 7.62
CA LEU A 80 -11.08 -10.42 6.32
C LEU A 80 -11.18 -11.41 5.16
N THR A 81 -11.21 -12.72 5.42
CA THR A 81 -11.44 -13.71 4.36
C THR A 81 -12.95 -13.85 4.13
N PRO A 82 -13.45 -13.70 2.89
CA PRO A 82 -14.86 -13.92 2.59
C PRO A 82 -15.25 -15.39 2.78
N LYS A 83 -16.49 -15.59 3.23
CA LYS A 83 -17.12 -16.90 3.37
C LYS A 83 -18.06 -17.13 2.20
N ASP A 84 -18.32 -18.39 1.84
CA ASP A 84 -19.17 -18.72 0.67
C ASP A 84 -20.59 -18.14 0.76
N ARG A 85 -21.10 -17.95 1.98
CA ARG A 85 -22.43 -17.37 2.25
C ARG A 85 -22.44 -15.87 2.52
N ASP A 86 -21.31 -15.17 2.35
CA ASP A 86 -21.30 -13.73 2.60
C ASP A 86 -22.18 -12.97 1.60
N THR A 87 -22.98 -12.06 2.13
CA THR A 87 -23.54 -10.96 1.36
C THR A 87 -22.62 -9.75 1.45
N LYS A 88 -22.91 -8.71 0.67
CA LYS A 88 -22.27 -7.41 0.81
C LYS A 88 -22.37 -6.88 2.24
N GLU A 89 -23.55 -7.00 2.86
CA GLU A 89 -23.86 -6.51 4.19
C GLU A 89 -23.14 -7.31 5.27
N SER A 90 -23.14 -8.65 5.18
CA SER A 90 -22.47 -9.50 6.18
C SER A 90 -20.96 -9.29 6.15
N LEU A 91 -20.35 -9.22 4.95
CA LEU A 91 -18.93 -8.95 4.81
C LEU A 91 -18.59 -7.56 5.36
N LEU A 92 -19.32 -6.51 4.95
CA LEU A 92 -19.08 -5.14 5.45
C LEU A 92 -19.23 -5.04 6.97
N SER A 93 -20.17 -5.77 7.57
CA SER A 93 -20.35 -5.83 9.02
C SER A 93 -19.10 -6.40 9.71
N ARG A 94 -18.53 -7.50 9.18
CA ARG A 94 -17.27 -8.06 9.70
C ARG A 94 -16.09 -7.10 9.51
N LEU A 95 -15.95 -6.52 8.31
CA LEU A 95 -14.87 -5.55 8.02
C LEU A 95 -14.95 -4.30 8.93
N LYS A 96 -16.15 -3.87 9.33
CA LYS A 96 -16.37 -2.77 10.27
C LYS A 96 -15.95 -3.09 11.70
N ALA A 97 -16.10 -4.33 12.11
CA ALA A 97 -15.79 -4.77 13.46
C ALA A 97 -14.30 -5.07 13.67
N ASP A 98 -13.57 -5.32 12.58
CA ASP A 98 -12.16 -5.66 12.57
C ASP A 98 -11.25 -4.44 12.79
N SER A 99 -10.23 -4.60 13.64
CA SER A 99 -9.25 -3.55 13.96
C SER A 99 -7.91 -3.72 13.24
N TYR A 100 -7.79 -4.72 12.37
CA TYR A 100 -6.60 -4.94 11.57
C TYR A 100 -6.49 -3.92 10.45
N LEU A 101 -7.61 -3.61 9.79
CA LEU A 101 -7.69 -2.58 8.75
C LEU A 101 -7.49 -1.16 9.30
N ASP A 102 -6.93 -0.30 8.46
CA ASP A 102 -6.69 1.10 8.82
C ASP A 102 -7.99 1.92 8.86
N TRP A 103 -8.09 2.84 9.81
CA TRP A 103 -9.22 3.78 9.83
C TRP A 103 -8.95 4.96 8.89
N ILE A 104 -9.34 4.81 7.62
CA ILE A 104 -9.03 5.77 6.56
C ILE A 104 -10.29 6.43 6.04
N ASN A 105 -10.29 7.76 6.07
CA ASN A 105 -11.36 8.63 5.63
C ASN A 105 -10.98 9.33 4.32
N GLY A 106 -11.85 9.18 3.32
CA GLY A 106 -11.75 9.94 2.09
C GLY A 106 -12.06 11.40 2.30
N TYR A 107 -11.15 12.26 1.85
CA TYR A 107 -11.39 13.69 1.70
C TYR A 107 -11.52 13.99 0.21
N TYR A 108 -12.68 14.50 -0.21
CA TYR A 108 -12.87 15.04 -1.56
C TYR A 108 -12.90 16.57 -1.47
N PRO A 109 -11.76 17.25 -1.67
CA PRO A 109 -11.79 18.69 -1.84
C PRO A 109 -12.59 18.98 -3.11
N LYS A 110 -13.64 19.80 -2.99
CA LYS A 110 -14.57 20.23 -4.06
C LYS A 110 -15.67 19.22 -4.42
N PHE A 111 -16.59 18.96 -3.49
CA PHE A 111 -17.99 19.00 -3.91
C PHE A 111 -18.46 20.45 -3.89
N LYS A 112 -19.34 20.81 -4.83
CA LYS A 112 -19.88 22.16 -5.08
C LYS A 112 -20.06 22.97 -3.79
N ALA A 113 -19.75 24.27 -3.84
CA ALA A 113 -20.00 25.21 -2.74
C ALA A 113 -21.39 24.95 -2.12
N GLY A 114 -21.43 24.67 -0.82
CA GLY A 114 -22.65 24.37 -0.07
C GLY A 114 -22.94 22.89 0.23
N MET A 115 -22.16 21.91 -0.29
CA MET A 115 -22.29 20.51 0.16
C MET A 115 -21.45 20.25 1.42
N LYS A 116 -22.11 19.82 2.50
CA LYS A 116 -21.45 19.35 3.73
C LYS A 116 -20.41 18.28 3.40
N GLN A 117 -19.18 18.49 3.87
CA GLN A 117 -18.07 17.56 3.73
C GLN A 117 -18.34 16.28 4.55
N ASN A 118 -18.90 15.25 3.91
CA ASN A 118 -19.11 13.94 4.55
C ASN A 118 -17.84 13.10 4.42
N LEU A 119 -17.05 13.01 5.49
CA LEU A 119 -15.94 12.07 5.61
C LEU A 119 -16.47 10.64 5.43
N THR A 120 -15.98 9.95 4.40
CA THR A 120 -16.39 8.58 4.11
C THR A 120 -15.25 7.65 4.47
N ASN A 121 -15.42 6.80 5.48
CA ASN A 121 -14.43 5.76 5.78
C ASN A 121 -14.40 4.74 4.64
N PHE A 122 -13.33 4.72 3.86
CA PHE A 122 -13.22 3.88 2.66
C PHE A 122 -13.23 2.39 2.96
N ASN A 123 -12.71 2.00 4.13
CA ASN A 123 -12.66 0.60 4.53
C ASN A 123 -14.06 0.09 4.91
N THR A 124 -14.94 0.94 5.44
CA THR A 124 -16.25 0.49 5.95
C THR A 124 -17.46 1.00 5.17
N ALA A 125 -17.27 1.90 4.21
CA ALA A 125 -18.39 2.50 3.49
C ALA A 125 -19.05 1.52 2.50
N PRO A 126 -20.39 1.37 2.51
CA PRO A 126 -21.12 0.47 1.61
C PRO A 126 -21.00 0.79 0.12
N GLY A 127 -20.79 2.05 -0.23
CA GLY A 127 -20.63 2.49 -1.63
C GLY A 127 -19.17 2.47 -2.11
N SER A 128 -18.21 2.23 -1.22
CA SER A 128 -16.80 2.29 -1.56
C SER A 128 -16.37 1.04 -2.33
N LYS A 129 -15.99 1.24 -3.60
CA LYS A 129 -15.34 0.24 -4.45
C LYS A 129 -13.82 0.21 -4.29
N GLN A 130 -13.28 1.08 -3.45
CA GLN A 130 -11.83 1.11 -3.19
C GLN A 130 -11.40 -0.16 -2.43
N PRO A 131 -10.21 -0.70 -2.71
CA PRO A 131 -9.67 -1.82 -1.93
C PRO A 131 -9.53 -1.42 -0.47
N LYS A 132 -9.87 -2.37 0.40
CA LYS A 132 -9.68 -2.22 1.84
C LYS A 132 -8.20 -2.33 2.14
N ARG A 133 -7.69 -1.60 3.13
CA ARG A 133 -6.23 -1.47 3.23
C ARG A 133 -5.69 -1.39 4.65
N ARG A 134 -4.42 -1.79 4.73
CA ARG A 134 -3.53 -1.65 5.88
C ARG A 134 -2.13 -1.25 5.39
N SER A 135 -1.54 -0.24 6.01
CA SER A 135 -0.18 0.23 5.75
C SER A 135 0.79 -0.27 6.81
N GLU A 136 1.88 -0.88 6.37
CA GLU A 136 2.93 -1.44 7.21
C GLU A 136 4.32 -0.97 6.75
N SER A 137 5.23 -0.79 7.70
CA SER A 137 6.58 -0.29 7.41
C SER A 137 7.65 -0.95 8.26
N VAL A 138 8.86 -1.03 7.72
CA VAL A 138 10.08 -1.23 8.51
C VAL A 138 10.15 -0.15 9.60
N VAL A 139 10.55 -0.56 10.80
CA VAL A 139 10.63 0.30 11.97
C VAL A 139 11.94 1.07 11.96
N VAL A 140 11.87 2.40 11.87
CA VAL A 140 13.03 3.30 11.96
C VAL A 140 13.42 3.50 13.42
N LYS A 141 12.43 3.66 14.30
CA LYS A 141 12.63 3.72 15.75
C LYS A 141 11.59 2.84 16.45
N PRO A 142 12.00 1.92 17.34
CA PRO A 142 11.09 1.08 18.13
C PRO A 142 10.07 1.87 18.95
N GLU A 143 9.09 1.15 19.52
CA GLU A 143 8.09 1.77 20.39
C GLU A 143 8.78 2.52 21.52
N HIS A 144 8.45 3.80 21.69
CA HIS A 144 8.99 4.60 22.77
C HIS A 144 7.98 5.67 23.18
N THR A 145 8.12 6.15 24.41
CA THR A 145 7.36 7.30 24.87
C THR A 145 7.91 8.55 24.21
N TYR A 146 7.05 9.29 23.51
CA TYR A 146 7.42 10.57 22.95
C TYR A 146 7.62 11.59 24.07
N SER A 147 8.80 12.22 24.10
CA SER A 147 9.21 13.18 25.11
C SER A 147 9.59 14.55 24.53
N GLY A 148 9.32 14.78 23.25
CA GLY A 148 9.61 16.05 22.58
C GLY A 148 8.55 17.12 22.86
N SER A 149 8.82 18.34 22.38
CA SER A 149 7.96 19.53 22.53
C SER A 149 7.49 20.10 21.18
N ASP A 150 7.69 19.33 20.09
CA ASP A 150 7.47 19.77 18.72
C ASP A 150 6.03 19.57 18.22
N GLY A 151 5.10 19.14 19.07
CA GLY A 151 3.72 18.89 18.69
C GLY A 151 2.91 18.18 19.77
N GLU A 152 1.87 17.48 19.35
CA GLU A 152 1.08 16.63 20.23
C GLU A 152 1.81 15.31 20.59
N GLY A 153 1.23 14.58 21.56
CA GLY A 153 1.64 13.21 21.87
C GLY A 153 2.66 13.07 23.00
N TRP A 154 2.96 14.12 23.76
CA TRP A 154 3.84 14.01 24.94
C TRP A 154 3.32 12.93 25.90
N GLY A 155 4.22 12.03 26.32
CA GLY A 155 3.88 10.90 27.18
C GLY A 155 3.16 9.74 26.47
N GLN A 156 2.83 9.87 25.18
CA GLN A 156 2.21 8.79 24.41
C GLN A 156 3.27 7.87 23.80
N LYS A 157 2.90 6.60 23.62
CA LYS A 157 3.74 5.60 22.96
C LYS A 157 3.64 5.74 21.44
N ILE A 158 4.78 5.87 20.77
CA ILE A 158 4.86 6.04 19.33
C ILE A 158 5.91 5.11 18.69
N TRP A 159 5.75 4.85 17.40
CA TRP A 159 6.79 4.32 16.52
C TRP A 159 7.26 5.39 15.55
N ARG A 160 8.50 5.27 15.05
CA ARG A 160 8.92 6.01 13.85
C ARG A 160 8.98 5.06 12.66
N LEU A 161 8.18 5.34 11.63
CA LEU A 161 7.92 4.46 10.48
C LEU A 161 8.02 5.24 9.18
N PHE A 162 8.36 4.57 8.08
CA PHE A 162 8.14 5.14 6.76
C PHE A 162 6.66 5.17 6.43
N ASN A 163 6.19 6.19 5.71
CA ASN A 163 4.76 6.38 5.49
C ASN A 163 4.41 6.68 4.05
N TYR A 164 3.53 5.88 3.44
CA TYR A 164 3.02 6.17 2.11
C TYR A 164 1.85 7.16 2.16
N THR A 165 2.05 8.32 1.55
CA THR A 165 1.09 9.43 1.55
C THR A 165 0.17 9.34 0.32
N SER A 166 -0.79 8.42 0.34
CA SER A 166 -1.65 8.22 -0.84
C SER A 166 -2.43 9.48 -1.24
N CYS A 167 -2.66 9.64 -2.55
CA CYS A 167 -3.50 10.69 -3.15
C CYS A 167 -4.78 10.95 -2.33
N GLN A 168 -5.07 12.23 -2.02
CA GLN A 168 -6.35 12.69 -1.43
C GLN A 168 -6.56 12.40 0.07
N ARG A 169 -5.49 12.17 0.85
CA ARG A 169 -5.60 12.05 2.32
C ARG A 169 -4.89 13.19 3.05
N ARG A 170 -5.60 13.83 3.97
CA ARG A 170 -5.01 14.78 4.90
C ARG A 170 -4.00 14.06 5.82
N PRO A 171 -2.93 14.73 6.28
CA PRO A 171 -1.94 14.15 7.20
C PRO A 171 -2.53 13.48 8.45
N ASP A 172 -3.58 14.03 9.04
CA ASP A 172 -4.25 13.48 10.22
C ASP A 172 -4.99 12.14 9.96
N ASP A 173 -5.16 11.77 8.68
CA ASP A 173 -5.72 10.50 8.27
C ASP A 173 -4.67 9.48 7.77
N TRP A 174 -3.38 9.82 7.86
CA TRP A 174 -2.32 8.86 7.57
C TRP A 174 -2.25 7.79 8.65
N ARG A 175 -1.94 6.58 8.22
CA ARG A 175 -1.90 5.39 9.06
C ARG A 175 -0.64 4.60 8.78
N GLY A 176 -0.02 4.09 9.85
CA GLY A 176 1.19 3.29 9.76
C GLY A 176 1.30 2.33 10.93
N ALA A 177 1.66 1.08 10.63
CA ALA A 177 1.98 0.05 11.61
C ALA A 177 3.37 -0.56 11.32
N PRO A 178 4.03 -1.14 12.33
CA PRO A 178 5.19 -1.98 12.10
C PRO A 178 4.85 -3.14 11.16
N MET A 179 5.69 -3.36 10.14
CA MET A 179 5.63 -4.53 9.28
C MET A 179 6.06 -5.77 10.06
N SER A 180 5.31 -6.85 9.93
CA SER A 180 5.69 -8.09 10.56
C SER A 180 6.94 -8.69 9.93
N TRP A 181 7.65 -9.51 10.71
CA TRP A 181 8.81 -10.23 10.21
C TRP A 181 8.48 -11.12 9.00
N ALA A 182 7.33 -11.80 9.00
CA ALA A 182 6.95 -12.68 7.90
C ALA A 182 6.71 -11.91 6.59
N TRP A 183 6.02 -10.76 6.64
CA TRP A 183 5.83 -9.92 5.46
C TRP A 183 7.13 -9.27 4.98
N PHE A 184 8.02 -8.91 5.91
CA PHE A 184 9.35 -8.42 5.58
C PHE A 184 10.16 -9.48 4.82
N VAL A 185 10.21 -10.72 5.32
CA VAL A 185 10.89 -11.84 4.67
C VAL A 185 10.32 -12.14 3.29
N VAL A 186 8.98 -12.14 3.13
CA VAL A 186 8.34 -12.24 1.81
C VAL A 186 8.84 -11.12 0.88
N GLY A 187 8.90 -9.88 1.37
CA GLY A 187 9.45 -8.74 0.64
C GLY A 187 10.91 -8.94 0.20
N LEU A 188 11.75 -9.58 1.01
CA LEU A 188 13.14 -9.91 0.66
C LEU A 188 13.22 -10.95 -0.46
N PHE A 189 12.45 -12.04 -0.38
CA PHE A 189 12.39 -13.04 -1.46
C PHE A 189 11.95 -12.39 -2.77
N LEU A 190 10.93 -11.53 -2.73
CA LEU A 190 10.48 -10.78 -3.90
C LEU A 190 11.58 -9.88 -4.45
N TRP A 191 12.27 -9.14 -3.59
CA TRP A 191 13.33 -8.22 -3.98
C TRP A 191 14.47 -8.94 -4.72
N VAL A 192 14.91 -10.09 -4.21
CA VAL A 192 15.94 -10.94 -4.85
C VAL A 192 15.42 -11.52 -6.16
N ALA A 193 14.22 -12.11 -6.17
CA ALA A 193 13.61 -12.69 -7.38
C ALA A 193 13.43 -11.67 -8.51
N CYS A 194 13.06 -10.45 -8.15
CA CYS A 194 12.77 -9.37 -9.08
C CYS A 194 14.02 -8.59 -9.50
N TRP A 195 15.17 -8.86 -8.88
CA TRP A 195 16.40 -8.08 -9.06
C TRP A 195 16.75 -7.74 -10.52
N PRO A 196 16.68 -8.68 -11.50
CA PRO A 196 17.01 -8.39 -12.89
C PRO A 196 16.12 -7.30 -13.53
N TYR A 197 14.92 -7.07 -12.98
CA TYR A 197 13.92 -6.16 -13.52
C TYR A 197 13.81 -4.84 -12.74
N LEU A 198 14.41 -4.76 -11.54
CA LEU A 198 14.44 -3.56 -10.72
C LEU A 198 15.34 -2.47 -11.32
N THR A 199 14.98 -1.21 -11.09
CA THR A 199 15.81 -0.05 -11.40
C THR A 199 17.07 -0.04 -10.53
N PRO A 200 18.13 0.68 -10.93
CA PRO A 200 19.32 0.84 -10.11
C PRO A 200 19.01 1.38 -8.70
N ILE A 201 17.96 2.21 -8.56
CA ILE A 201 17.54 2.76 -7.27
C ILE A 201 16.92 1.68 -6.39
N SER A 202 16.00 0.87 -6.93
CA SER A 202 15.36 -0.23 -6.19
C SER A 202 16.31 -1.39 -5.86
N ARG A 203 17.43 -1.54 -6.57
CA ARG A 203 18.47 -2.54 -6.25
C ARG A 203 19.35 -2.17 -5.05
N ARG A 204 19.43 -0.89 -4.66
CA ARG A 204 20.37 -0.48 -3.59
C ARG A 204 20.01 -1.02 -2.21
N MET A 205 18.73 -1.28 -1.96
CA MET A 205 18.21 -1.75 -0.68
C MET A 205 16.85 -2.42 -0.88
N PRO A 206 16.36 -3.26 0.05
CA PRO A 206 15.01 -3.81 -0.02
C PRO A 206 13.94 -2.71 0.20
N PRO A 207 12.68 -2.96 -0.19
CA PRO A 207 11.59 -2.01 0.04
C PRO A 207 11.34 -1.80 1.55
N THR A 208 10.96 -0.59 1.93
CA THR A 208 10.82 -0.17 3.34
C THR A 208 9.38 -0.15 3.82
N HIS A 209 8.40 -0.23 2.91
CA HIS A 209 6.97 -0.16 3.22
C HIS A 209 6.18 -1.17 2.39
N MET A 210 5.08 -1.65 2.94
CA MET A 210 4.09 -2.50 2.29
C MET A 210 2.68 -1.98 2.57
N GLN A 211 1.83 -1.92 1.56
CA GLN A 211 0.39 -1.77 1.75
C GLN A 211 -0.31 -3.07 1.38
N LEU A 212 -1.05 -3.65 2.31
CA LEU A 212 -1.96 -4.76 2.03
C LEU A 212 -3.29 -4.20 1.53
N LEU A 213 -3.72 -4.65 0.36
CA LEU A 213 -4.92 -4.21 -0.33
C LEU A 213 -5.85 -5.41 -0.54
N PHE A 214 -7.06 -5.35 0.01
CA PHE A 214 -8.07 -6.39 -0.10
C PHE A 214 -9.14 -5.97 -1.10
N TYR A 215 -9.26 -6.76 -2.17
CA TYR A 215 -10.29 -6.63 -3.18
C TYR A 215 -11.31 -7.74 -2.98
N TYR A 216 -12.57 -7.35 -2.85
CA TYR A 216 -13.69 -8.26 -2.68
C TYR A 216 -14.64 -8.14 -3.88
N ALA A 217 -14.90 -9.24 -4.57
CA ALA A 217 -15.76 -9.23 -5.75
C ALA A 217 -17.20 -8.80 -5.41
N VAL A 218 -17.72 -9.24 -4.26
CA VAL A 218 -19.05 -8.89 -3.73
C VAL A 218 -19.20 -7.39 -3.40
N LEU A 219 -18.08 -6.70 -3.17
CA LEU A 219 -18.06 -5.24 -2.98
C LEU A 219 -17.79 -4.48 -4.27
N HIS A 220 -17.67 -5.19 -5.41
CA HIS A 220 -17.23 -4.64 -6.69
C HIS A 220 -15.92 -3.86 -6.56
N ALA A 221 -15.00 -4.37 -5.74
CA ALA A 221 -13.74 -3.69 -5.50
C ALA A 221 -12.92 -3.56 -6.79
N VAL A 222 -12.41 -2.37 -7.05
CA VAL A 222 -11.66 -2.01 -8.25
C VAL A 222 -10.62 -0.95 -7.92
N MET A 223 -9.54 -0.95 -8.68
CA MET A 223 -8.59 0.15 -8.74
C MET A 223 -8.79 0.87 -10.07
N ASN A 224 -9.39 2.07 -10.01
CA ASN A 224 -9.59 2.90 -11.19
C ASN A 224 -8.24 3.31 -11.81
N ALA A 225 -8.26 3.65 -13.10
CA ALA A 225 -7.09 4.14 -13.81
C ALA A 225 -6.52 5.41 -13.16
N HIS A 226 -5.28 5.38 -12.71
CA HIS A 226 -4.58 6.50 -12.09
C HIS A 226 -3.07 6.44 -12.34
N ARG A 227 -2.37 7.47 -11.85
CA ARG A 227 -0.92 7.55 -11.69
C ARG A 227 -0.65 7.84 -10.23
N ASP A 228 0.41 7.30 -9.68
CA ASP A 228 0.77 7.52 -8.28
C ASP A 228 1.56 8.83 -8.11
N ASN A 229 2.55 9.06 -8.97
CA ASN A 229 3.57 10.11 -8.77
C ASN A 229 3.60 11.19 -9.86
N SER A 230 2.76 11.09 -10.88
CA SER A 230 2.85 11.97 -12.06
C SER A 230 1.50 12.50 -12.53
N SER A 231 1.53 13.71 -13.06
CA SER A 231 0.44 14.39 -13.74
C SER A 231 0.58 14.25 -15.26
N SER A 232 -0.39 14.76 -16.02
CA SER A 232 -0.22 14.83 -17.49
C SER A 232 0.83 15.86 -17.90
N ALA A 233 1.04 16.92 -17.11
CA ALA A 233 2.07 17.93 -17.40
C ALA A 233 3.49 17.36 -17.31
N ASP A 234 3.71 16.38 -16.42
CA ASP A 234 5.01 15.72 -16.30
C ASP A 234 5.37 14.90 -17.55
N ILE A 235 4.37 14.44 -18.31
CA ILE A 235 4.60 13.75 -19.58
C ILE A 235 5.16 14.71 -20.63
N ASP A 236 4.59 15.91 -20.73
CA ASP A 236 5.06 16.92 -21.68
C ASP A 236 6.51 17.32 -21.40
N ARG A 237 6.84 17.52 -20.11
CA ARG A 237 8.21 17.81 -19.66
C ARG A 237 9.18 16.68 -20.01
N PHE A 238 8.77 15.43 -19.76
CA PHE A 238 9.56 14.25 -20.12
C PHE A 238 9.83 14.14 -21.62
N ILE A 239 8.83 14.43 -22.47
CA ILE A 239 8.99 14.42 -23.94
C ILE A 239 9.95 15.52 -24.39
N GLN A 240 9.92 16.68 -23.73
CA GLN A 240 10.82 17.81 -24.02
C GLN A 240 12.25 17.58 -23.51
N GLY A 241 12.50 16.43 -22.84
CA GLY A 241 13.80 16.12 -22.26
C GLY A 241 14.12 16.92 -21.00
N GLU A 242 13.11 17.55 -20.39
CA GLU A 242 13.30 18.28 -19.14
C GLU A 242 13.51 17.33 -17.96
N GLU A 243 14.23 17.81 -16.95
CA GLU A 243 14.33 17.11 -15.68
C GLU A 243 12.96 17.06 -14.99
N LEU A 244 12.48 15.83 -14.76
CA LEU A 244 11.35 15.60 -13.88
C LEU A 244 11.71 16.07 -12.47
N GLY A 245 10.75 16.67 -11.76
CA GLY A 245 11.01 17.22 -10.43
C GLY A 245 11.60 16.20 -9.46
N GLU A 246 12.48 16.67 -8.56
CA GLU A 246 13.12 15.87 -7.51
C GLU A 246 12.17 15.46 -6.37
N GLU A 247 10.93 15.95 -6.40
CA GLU A 247 9.87 15.63 -5.46
C GLU A 247 8.72 14.93 -6.17
N GLY A 248 8.25 13.81 -5.62
CA GLY A 248 7.06 13.14 -6.15
C GLY A 248 5.84 14.05 -6.05
N HIS A 249 4.92 13.96 -7.03
CA HIS A 249 3.78 14.87 -7.12
C HIS A 249 3.08 15.03 -5.75
N PRO A 250 2.95 16.26 -5.22
CA PRO A 250 2.34 16.48 -3.92
C PRO A 250 0.94 15.87 -3.85
N SER A 251 0.68 15.13 -2.78
CA SER A 251 -0.63 14.58 -2.46
C SER A 251 -1.16 15.29 -1.23
N ALA A 252 -2.32 15.95 -1.36
CA ALA A 252 -3.03 16.59 -0.25
C ALA A 252 -2.15 17.51 0.63
N GLY A 253 -1.24 18.26 0.00
CA GLY A 253 -0.36 19.22 0.68
C GLY A 253 0.91 18.63 1.29
N ALA A 254 1.24 17.37 0.99
CA ALA A 254 2.51 16.74 1.37
C ALA A 254 3.19 16.06 0.18
N VAL A 255 4.52 16.07 0.18
CA VAL A 255 5.34 15.38 -0.82
C VAL A 255 5.14 13.87 -0.68
N ASN A 256 5.08 13.16 -1.82
CA ASN A 256 5.05 11.70 -1.80
C ASN A 256 6.39 11.17 -1.27
N SER A 257 6.35 10.30 -0.26
CA SER A 257 7.54 9.75 0.38
C SER A 257 8.22 8.66 -0.46
N GLN A 258 7.61 8.23 -1.57
CA GLN A 258 8.22 7.28 -2.48
C GLN A 258 9.49 7.87 -3.09
N ARG A 259 10.58 7.11 -3.00
CA ARG A 259 11.87 7.45 -3.60
C ARG A 259 11.70 7.51 -5.12
N ILE A 260 12.03 8.65 -5.72
CA ILE A 260 11.90 8.84 -7.16
C ILE A 260 12.74 7.81 -7.91
N GLY A 261 12.20 7.32 -9.02
CA GLY A 261 12.84 6.30 -9.85
C GLY A 261 12.93 4.91 -9.21
N SER A 262 12.30 4.70 -8.04
CA SER A 262 12.10 3.36 -7.49
C SER A 262 10.86 2.68 -8.10
N ASN A 263 10.94 1.35 -8.26
CA ASN A 263 9.82 0.52 -8.65
C ASN A 263 8.75 0.41 -7.55
N VAL A 264 7.60 -0.12 -7.93
CA VAL A 264 6.60 -0.67 -7.01
C VAL A 264 6.46 -2.16 -7.31
N MET A 265 6.53 -3.02 -6.29
CA MET A 265 6.30 -4.46 -6.44
C MET A 265 4.93 -4.84 -5.87
N VAL A 266 4.14 -5.60 -6.62
CA VAL A 266 2.79 -6.00 -6.22
C VAL A 266 2.66 -7.51 -6.29
N LEU A 267 2.78 -8.20 -5.15
CA LEU A 267 2.44 -9.63 -5.05
C LEU A 267 0.93 -9.77 -4.92
N THR A 268 0.34 -10.71 -5.65
CA THR A 268 -1.10 -10.98 -5.53
C THR A 268 -1.40 -12.41 -5.08
N LEU A 269 -2.39 -12.53 -4.19
CA LEU A 269 -2.81 -13.77 -3.50
C LEU A 269 -4.35 -13.85 -3.43
N GLY A 270 -4.91 -15.02 -3.14
CA GLY A 270 -6.37 -15.23 -3.07
C GLY A 270 -6.92 -16.07 -4.22
N THR A 271 -8.26 -16.07 -4.34
CA THR A 271 -9.01 -17.13 -5.06
C THR A 271 -9.46 -16.74 -6.46
N ARG A 272 -9.60 -15.45 -6.79
CA ARG A 272 -10.04 -15.00 -8.12
C ARG A 272 -9.02 -14.09 -8.82
N PRO A 273 -8.60 -14.37 -10.05
CA PRO A 273 -7.67 -13.49 -10.76
C PRO A 273 -8.23 -12.09 -10.99
N MET A 274 -7.32 -11.13 -11.06
CA MET A 274 -7.60 -9.77 -11.52
C MET A 274 -6.74 -9.48 -12.75
N THR A 275 -7.19 -8.54 -13.57
CA THR A 275 -6.36 -8.00 -14.66
C THR A 275 -5.83 -6.65 -14.23
N PHE A 276 -4.50 -6.55 -14.12
CA PHE A 276 -3.82 -5.27 -13.98
C PHE A 276 -3.58 -4.70 -15.38
N THR A 277 -4.06 -3.48 -15.64
CA THR A 277 -4.08 -2.89 -16.97
C THR A 277 -3.32 -1.59 -16.98
N LEU A 278 -2.32 -1.50 -17.86
CA LEU A 278 -1.70 -0.24 -18.25
C LEU A 278 -2.45 0.34 -19.45
N ARG A 279 -2.83 1.61 -19.37
CA ARG A 279 -3.51 2.36 -20.43
C ARG A 279 -2.62 3.51 -20.87
N PHE A 280 -2.54 3.74 -22.16
CA PHE A 280 -1.69 4.79 -22.74
C PHE A 280 -2.52 5.83 -23.48
N PRO A 281 -2.05 7.09 -23.58
CA PRO A 281 -2.72 8.07 -24.41
C PRO A 281 -2.58 7.71 -25.91
N PRO A 282 -3.53 8.13 -26.76
CA PRO A 282 -3.39 8.03 -28.21
C PRO A 282 -2.12 8.75 -28.70
N LYS A 283 -1.43 8.15 -29.68
CA LYS A 283 -0.16 8.67 -30.22
C LYS A 283 -0.19 10.15 -30.65
N HIS A 284 -1.33 10.62 -31.15
CA HIS A 284 -1.49 11.98 -31.68
C HIS A 284 -1.93 13.01 -30.64
N ASN A 285 -2.24 12.59 -29.41
CA ASN A 285 -2.69 13.48 -28.35
C ASN A 285 -2.38 12.92 -26.96
N LEU A 286 -1.18 13.23 -26.46
CA LEU A 286 -0.63 12.70 -25.21
C LEU A 286 -1.26 13.34 -23.96
N THR A 287 -1.86 14.51 -24.12
CA THR A 287 -2.50 15.29 -23.04
C THR A 287 -4.00 15.03 -22.92
N VAL A 288 -4.56 14.13 -23.74
CA VAL A 288 -5.99 13.79 -23.70
C VAL A 288 -6.43 13.36 -22.30
N ASN A 289 -7.73 13.52 -22.03
CA ASN A 289 -8.32 13.01 -20.80
C ASN A 289 -8.04 11.51 -20.63
N ARG A 290 -7.67 11.07 -19.42
CA ARG A 290 -7.36 9.67 -19.09
C ARG A 290 -8.49 8.68 -19.43
N LYS A 291 -9.73 9.15 -19.50
CA LYS A 291 -10.89 8.33 -19.94
C LYS A 291 -10.81 7.91 -21.41
N SER A 292 -10.05 8.65 -22.22
CA SER A 292 -9.83 8.37 -23.65
C SER A 292 -8.56 7.57 -23.89
N TYR A 293 -7.90 7.09 -22.83
CA TYR A 293 -6.70 6.27 -22.99
C TYR A 293 -7.06 4.89 -23.55
N VAL A 294 -6.16 4.39 -24.38
CA VAL A 294 -6.33 3.14 -25.11
C VAL A 294 -5.83 1.98 -24.24
N VAL A 295 -6.48 0.83 -24.41
CA VAL A 295 -6.08 -0.44 -23.81
C VAL A 295 -5.69 -1.41 -24.92
N SER A 296 -4.54 -2.04 -24.78
CA SER A 296 -4.11 -3.17 -25.62
C SER A 296 -3.95 -4.41 -24.75
N PRO A 297 -4.29 -5.62 -25.24
CA PRO A 297 -4.02 -6.88 -24.53
C PRO A 297 -2.54 -7.02 -24.11
N ARG A 298 -1.61 -6.45 -24.89
CA ARG A 298 -0.17 -6.46 -24.58
C ARG A 298 0.20 -5.71 -23.29
N CYS A 299 -0.65 -4.77 -22.88
CA CYS A 299 -0.53 -3.94 -21.68
C CYS A 299 -1.36 -4.48 -20.50
N GLN A 300 -1.90 -5.70 -20.62
CA GLN A 300 -2.65 -6.37 -19.57
C GLN A 300 -1.79 -7.46 -18.92
N MET A 301 -1.74 -7.42 -17.60
CA MET A 301 -1.00 -8.36 -16.76
C MET A 301 -1.99 -9.15 -15.91
N HIS A 302 -1.95 -10.48 -16.04
CA HIS A 302 -2.79 -11.35 -15.24
C HIS A 302 -2.25 -11.44 -13.80
N ALA A 303 -3.02 -10.89 -12.85
CA ALA A 303 -2.73 -10.90 -11.43
C ALA A 303 -3.39 -12.12 -10.75
N GLY A 304 -2.69 -13.26 -10.84
CA GLY A 304 -3.10 -14.55 -10.32
C GLY A 304 -2.54 -14.83 -8.92
N PHE A 305 -2.63 -16.08 -8.46
CA PHE A 305 -1.98 -16.47 -7.20
C PHE A 305 -0.45 -16.50 -7.38
N CYS A 306 0.29 -15.85 -6.47
CA CYS A 306 1.75 -15.72 -6.49
C CYS A 306 2.31 -15.13 -7.79
N THR A 307 1.59 -14.18 -8.38
CA THR A 307 2.15 -13.33 -9.44
C THR A 307 2.61 -12.00 -8.84
N VAL A 308 3.68 -11.46 -9.39
CA VAL A 308 4.30 -10.22 -8.95
C VAL A 308 4.39 -9.28 -10.14
N SER A 309 3.69 -8.15 -10.06
CA SER A 309 3.84 -7.07 -11.03
C SER A 309 4.89 -6.08 -10.52
N ILE A 310 5.87 -5.76 -11.35
CA ILE A 310 6.89 -4.75 -11.08
C ILE A 310 6.54 -3.55 -11.94
N LEU A 311 6.07 -2.48 -11.30
CA LEU A 311 5.76 -1.23 -11.98
C LEU A 311 7.02 -0.39 -12.09
N ASP A 312 7.35 -0.04 -13.33
CA ASP A 312 8.45 0.87 -13.61
C ASP A 312 8.02 2.32 -13.36
N PRO A 313 8.85 3.16 -12.72
CA PRO A 313 8.53 4.57 -12.50
C PRO A 313 8.28 5.34 -13.81
N VAL A 314 8.91 4.95 -14.93
CA VAL A 314 8.64 5.58 -16.24
C VAL A 314 7.27 5.17 -16.77
N ASP A 315 6.80 3.97 -16.45
CA ASP A 315 5.45 3.55 -16.82
C ASP A 315 4.38 4.24 -15.96
N ASP A 316 4.64 4.54 -14.69
CA ASP A 316 3.73 5.35 -13.85
C ASP A 316 3.58 6.78 -14.39
N LEU A 317 4.60 7.29 -15.07
CA LEU A 317 4.57 8.56 -15.79
C LEU A 317 3.79 8.47 -17.11
N THR A 318 4.17 7.52 -17.97
CA THR A 318 3.73 7.46 -19.37
C THR A 318 2.40 6.72 -19.56
N PHE A 319 2.07 5.79 -18.67
CA PHE A 319 0.80 5.06 -18.65
C PHE A 319 -0.05 5.50 -17.46
N THR A 320 -1.32 5.08 -17.45
CA THR A 320 -2.11 4.99 -16.22
C THR A 320 -2.32 3.52 -15.91
N HIS A 321 -2.48 3.21 -14.62
CA HIS A 321 -2.65 1.84 -14.19
C HIS A 321 -3.94 1.65 -13.38
N GLY A 322 -4.57 0.49 -13.55
CA GLY A 322 -5.80 0.10 -12.87
C GLY A 322 -5.89 -1.41 -12.75
N ALA A 323 -6.75 -1.90 -11.87
CA ALA A 323 -6.93 -3.33 -11.66
C ALA A 323 -8.39 -3.64 -11.37
N GLU A 324 -8.91 -4.66 -12.03
CA GLU A 324 -10.29 -5.12 -11.86
C GLU A 324 -10.36 -6.65 -11.90
N PHE A 325 -11.39 -7.21 -11.27
CA PHE A 325 -11.69 -8.64 -11.46
C PHE A 325 -12.06 -8.87 -12.93
N GLU A 326 -11.54 -9.95 -13.49
CA GLU A 326 -11.95 -10.39 -14.83
C GLU A 326 -13.48 -10.50 -14.90
N ILE A 327 -14.06 -9.90 -15.94
CA ILE A 327 -15.50 -9.85 -16.12
C ILE A 327 -16.00 -11.27 -16.38
N VAL A 328 -16.54 -11.88 -15.35
CA VAL A 328 -17.46 -13.02 -15.46
C VAL A 328 -18.86 -12.45 -15.44
N ALA A 329 -19.81 -13.12 -16.11
CA ALA A 329 -21.22 -12.74 -16.08
C ALA A 329 -21.64 -12.33 -14.66
N VAL A 330 -22.40 -11.24 -14.52
CA VAL A 330 -22.71 -10.60 -13.22
C VAL A 330 -23.26 -11.61 -12.19
N ASN A 331 -23.94 -12.65 -12.67
CA ASN A 331 -24.56 -13.72 -11.88
C ASN A 331 -23.59 -14.81 -11.39
N ASP A 332 -22.33 -14.81 -11.82
CA ASP A 332 -21.32 -15.82 -11.45
C ASP A 332 -20.38 -15.34 -10.33
N ARG A 333 -20.58 -14.14 -9.78
CA ARG A 333 -19.73 -13.61 -8.71
C ARG A 333 -19.98 -14.34 -7.40
N LYS A 334 -19.13 -15.31 -7.08
CA LYS A 334 -19.16 -16.01 -5.79
C LYS A 334 -18.67 -15.11 -4.66
N ALA A 335 -19.30 -15.19 -3.49
CA ALA A 335 -18.88 -14.43 -2.30
C ALA A 335 -17.42 -14.72 -1.89
N SER A 336 -16.96 -15.95 -2.11
CA SER A 336 -15.58 -16.39 -1.87
C SER A 336 -14.55 -15.87 -2.88
N TRP A 337 -14.93 -15.01 -3.83
CA TRP A 337 -13.99 -14.37 -4.74
C TRP A 337 -13.37 -13.12 -4.15
N TRP A 338 -12.06 -13.20 -3.93
CA TRP A 338 -11.26 -12.09 -3.43
C TRP A 338 -9.82 -12.19 -3.89
N ARG A 339 -9.10 -11.08 -3.69
CA ARG A 339 -7.69 -10.93 -3.99
C ARG A 339 -7.07 -10.05 -2.91
N VAL A 340 -5.89 -10.43 -2.45
CA VAL A 340 -4.99 -9.57 -1.68
C VAL A 340 -3.87 -9.14 -2.60
N ALA A 341 -3.57 -7.86 -2.63
CA ALA A 341 -2.36 -7.34 -3.21
C ALA A 341 -1.47 -6.77 -2.10
N ALA A 342 -0.26 -7.30 -1.96
CA ALA A 342 0.77 -6.74 -1.10
C ALA A 342 1.67 -5.86 -1.97
N THR A 343 1.61 -4.54 -1.72
CA THR A 343 2.26 -3.51 -2.52
C THR A 343 3.48 -2.97 -1.78
N TRP A 344 4.69 -3.37 -2.19
CA TRP A 344 5.94 -2.87 -1.63
C TRP A 344 6.44 -1.62 -2.33
N ARG A 345 6.95 -0.68 -1.54
CA ARG A 345 7.50 0.60 -1.99
C ARG A 345 8.81 0.92 -1.27
N TRP A 346 9.66 1.68 -1.95
CA TRP A 346 10.83 2.32 -1.35
C TRP A 346 10.44 3.71 -0.89
N LEU A 347 10.19 3.86 0.39
CA LEU A 347 9.87 5.14 1.00
C LEU A 347 11.08 5.70 1.73
N GLN A 348 11.25 7.03 1.68
CA GLN A 348 12.40 7.73 2.26
C GLN A 348 12.03 8.62 3.45
N ALA A 349 10.79 9.10 3.53
CA ALA A 349 10.35 9.95 4.64
C ALA A 349 9.79 9.12 5.80
N ALA A 350 10.36 9.31 6.99
CA ALA A 350 9.95 8.65 8.21
C ALA A 350 9.21 9.61 9.14
N GLU A 351 8.12 9.14 9.69
CA GLU A 351 7.15 9.89 10.47
C GLU A 351 6.79 9.16 11.77
N ASP A 352 6.29 9.91 12.76
CA ASP A 352 5.88 9.36 14.05
C ASP A 352 4.40 8.91 14.01
N PHE A 353 4.12 7.70 14.49
CA PHE A 353 2.78 7.12 14.56
C PHE A 353 2.46 6.66 15.98
N TYR A 354 1.25 6.95 16.45
CA TYR A 354 0.78 6.47 17.74
C TYR A 354 0.64 4.95 17.76
N SER A 355 1.09 4.33 18.84
CA SER A 355 1.10 2.87 18.96
C SER A 355 -0.29 2.24 19.00
N ASP A 356 -1.23 2.93 19.63
CA ASP A 356 -2.57 2.44 19.92
C ASP A 356 -3.56 2.67 18.77
N THR A 357 -3.44 3.81 18.09
CA THR A 357 -4.34 4.24 17.02
C THR A 357 -3.75 4.07 15.63
N ARG A 358 -2.42 3.92 15.52
CA ARG A 358 -1.67 3.92 14.25
C ARG A 358 -1.79 5.23 13.46
N GLY A 359 -2.39 6.26 14.06
CA GLY A 359 -2.52 7.58 13.46
C GLY A 359 -1.18 8.33 13.48
N LEU A 360 -0.96 9.16 12.47
CA LEU A 360 0.18 10.08 12.44
C LEU A 360 0.14 11.03 13.63
N ARG A 361 1.27 11.19 14.32
CA ARG A 361 1.49 12.26 15.31
C ARG A 361 1.73 13.57 14.56
N LEU A 362 0.96 14.59 14.91
CA LEU A 362 1.11 15.90 14.28
C LEU A 362 2.15 16.74 15.02
N ASP A 363 3.24 17.08 14.33
CA ASP A 363 4.10 18.18 14.76
C ASP A 363 3.40 19.54 14.55
N LYS A 364 3.95 20.61 15.11
CA LYS A 364 3.42 21.97 15.01
C LYS A 364 3.25 22.41 13.56
N ALA A 365 4.20 22.10 12.68
CA ALA A 365 4.13 22.51 11.28
C ALA A 365 2.98 21.80 10.54
N LYS A 366 2.80 20.50 10.77
CA LYS A 366 1.69 19.71 10.21
C LYS A 366 0.35 20.14 10.80
N ALA A 367 0.30 20.41 12.09
CA ALA A 367 -0.90 20.92 12.77
C ALA A 367 -1.30 22.29 12.20
N SER A 368 -0.37 23.23 12.05
CA SER A 368 -0.65 24.55 11.46
C SER A 368 -1.10 24.47 10.00
N LYS A 369 -0.52 23.54 9.20
CA LYS A 369 -1.02 23.27 7.84
C LYS A 369 -2.48 22.81 7.86
N LEU A 370 -2.87 21.96 8.81
CA LEU A 370 -4.26 21.50 8.97
C LEU A 370 -5.22 22.61 9.43
N GLU A 371 -4.76 23.54 10.27
CA GLU A 371 -5.55 24.72 10.68
C GLU A 371 -5.79 25.67 9.50
N GLY A 372 -4.81 25.82 8.60
CA GLY A 372 -4.99 26.55 7.35
C GLY A 372 -6.12 25.98 6.48
N TYR A 373 -6.30 24.65 6.48
CA TYR A 373 -7.44 23.99 5.82
C TYR A 373 -8.77 24.15 6.59
N ALA A 374 -8.74 24.31 7.92
CA ALA A 374 -9.93 24.46 8.76
C ALA A 374 -10.45 25.91 8.80
N ARG A 375 -9.60 26.92 8.54
CA ARG A 375 -10.05 28.32 8.43
C ARG A 375 -10.78 28.63 7.12
N SER A 376 -10.81 27.70 6.17
CA SER A 376 -11.61 27.84 4.94
C SER A 376 -12.97 27.14 4.99
N ASP A 377 -13.29 26.34 6.02
CA ASP A 377 -14.60 25.69 6.20
C ASP A 377 -14.82 25.36 7.69
N GLU A 378 -15.95 25.80 8.25
CA GLU A 378 -16.28 25.75 9.69
C GLU A 378 -16.03 24.41 10.40
N VAL A 379 -15.46 24.55 11.60
CA VAL A 379 -15.12 23.60 12.68
C VAL A 379 -15.94 22.31 12.74
N PHE A 380 -15.24 21.16 12.74
CA PHE A 380 -15.77 19.87 13.22
C PHE A 380 -15.06 19.41 14.50
N PRO A 381 -15.79 18.90 15.52
CA PRO A 381 -15.18 18.40 16.74
C PRO A 381 -14.51 17.05 16.51
N ARG A 382 -13.26 16.92 16.97
CA ARG A 382 -12.57 15.63 17.13
C ARG A 382 -13.40 14.74 18.07
N PRO A 383 -13.49 13.42 17.87
CA PRO A 383 -13.94 12.53 18.94
C PRO A 383 -12.94 12.67 20.09
N SER A 384 -13.41 13.10 21.26
CA SER A 384 -12.53 13.17 22.44
C SER A 384 -11.96 11.78 22.74
N LEU A 385 -10.72 11.74 23.26
CA LEU A 385 -10.09 10.52 23.80
C LEU A 385 -11.01 9.81 24.83
N GLU A 386 -11.86 10.58 25.49
CA GLU A 386 -12.88 10.13 26.44
C GLU A 386 -14.04 9.36 25.77
N GLY A 387 -14.51 9.82 24.61
CA GLY A 387 -15.54 9.12 23.83
C GLY A 387 -15.07 7.78 23.26
N GLN A 388 -13.76 7.64 22.99
CA GLN A 388 -13.18 6.36 22.58
C GLN A 388 -12.95 5.41 23.77
N ARG A 389 -12.59 5.94 24.95
CA ARG A 389 -12.50 5.15 26.20
C ARG A 389 -13.87 4.62 26.66
N GLN A 390 -14.93 5.42 26.58
CA GLN A 390 -16.29 4.97 26.95
C GLN A 390 -16.85 3.86 26.04
N ARG A 391 -16.43 3.82 24.76
CA ARG A 391 -16.79 2.71 23.86
C ARG A 391 -16.07 1.40 24.18
N ARG A 392 -14.87 1.48 24.76
CA ARG A 392 -14.14 0.29 25.25
C ARG A 392 -14.69 -0.21 26.58
N SER A 393 -15.09 0.67 27.51
CA SER A 393 -15.68 0.27 28.80
C SER A 393 -17.06 -0.39 28.65
N ARG A 394 -17.91 0.11 27.74
CA ARG A 394 -19.21 -0.52 27.43
C ARG A 394 -19.08 -1.91 26.80
N ARG A 395 -17.94 -2.22 26.16
CA ARG A 395 -17.67 -3.55 25.57
C ARG A 395 -17.20 -4.57 26.61
N ALA A 396 -16.56 -4.12 27.69
CA ALA A 396 -16.17 -4.98 28.81
C ALA A 396 -17.39 -5.33 29.70
N ALA A 397 -18.34 -4.42 29.84
CA ALA A 397 -19.56 -4.63 30.62
C ALA A 397 -20.65 -5.47 29.91
N GLY A 398 -20.54 -5.68 28.59
CA GLY A 398 -21.51 -6.45 27.78
C GLY A 398 -21.13 -7.92 27.56
N ARG A 399 -20.14 -8.44 28.30
CA ARG A 399 -19.77 -9.87 28.34
C ARG A 399 -19.79 -10.37 29.79
N GLY A 400 -20.90 -10.08 30.48
CA GLY A 400 -21.30 -10.73 31.74
C GLY A 400 -22.49 -11.62 31.44
#